data_AF-A0ABD4QGN7-F1
#
_entry.id   AF-A0ABD4QGN7-F1
#
_cell.length_a   1.000
_cell.length_b   1.000
_cell.length_c   1.000
_cell.angle_alpha   90.00
_cell.angle_beta   90.00
_cell.angle_gamma   90.00
#
_symmetry.space_group_name_H-M   'P 1'
#
loop_
_entity.id
_entity.type
_entity.pdbx_description
1 polymer ?
#
loop_
_entity_poly.entity_id
_entity_poly.type
_entity_poly.pdbx_seq_one_letter_code
_entity_poly.pdbx_strand_id
1 'polypeptide(L)'
;MEKKALCEACQKNAMNVVEASDEPKQPYHLCHPCHERLLTYSLRPIEWYNLAVLHSPKQFLLHDDFYGEDGQAFLAEDNVVVIKSDEAPTLQAVRYDLASLLDFSITRWFLEDDVIDALKQHDQQKIFDAVQSRFDETHHVEVKSRMIEITADVLGTSAAGWVRELLDQDDEEFLYPLSWAAASSLPVDEGLQRILEKLKSVSEKERPIAAFICLHRFRSHNILDWMESACTHFDDHWGRLAAVCCPTWERMKSWLDKGRPFSLIALDTMANCAKGNRPVLVEQFSPKILRTDKKEVEKILIDYHQKDCVPRVKMKVSKILENKQVIFE
;
A
#
# COMPACT_ATOMS: atom_id res chain seq x y z
N MET A 1 -34.63 -28.66 10.05
CA MET A 1 -33.25 -29.17 10.13
C MET A 1 -32.33 -27.97 10.18
N GLU A 2 -31.66 -27.72 11.29
CA GLU A 2 -30.61 -26.71 11.36
C GLU A 2 -29.51 -27.07 10.35
N LYS A 3 -29.21 -26.13 9.45
CA LYS A 3 -28.11 -26.27 8.49
C LYS A 3 -26.83 -26.20 9.33
N LYS A 4 -26.18 -27.34 9.57
CA LYS A 4 -24.91 -27.37 10.31
C LYS A 4 -23.89 -26.48 9.58
N ALA A 5 -23.23 -25.60 10.32
CA ALA A 5 -22.15 -24.78 9.79
C ALA A 5 -21.01 -25.69 9.29
N LEU A 6 -20.48 -25.39 8.11
CA LEU A 6 -19.35 -26.11 7.54
C LEU A 6 -18.04 -25.50 8.03
N CYS A 7 -16.99 -26.31 8.06
CA CYS A 7 -15.63 -25.86 8.31
C CYS A 7 -15.18 -24.89 7.23
N GLU A 8 -14.65 -23.73 7.62
CA GLU A 8 -14.19 -22.67 6.72
C GLU A 8 -13.05 -23.15 5.81
N ALA A 9 -12.09 -23.89 6.36
CA ALA A 9 -10.94 -24.38 5.61
C ALA A 9 -11.31 -25.40 4.51
N CYS A 10 -11.95 -26.52 4.87
CA CYS A 10 -12.23 -27.57 3.87
C CYS A 10 -13.57 -27.39 3.14
N GLN A 11 -14.48 -26.57 3.66
CA GLN A 11 -15.85 -26.36 3.17
C GLN A 11 -16.68 -27.64 2.97
N LYS A 12 -16.28 -28.74 3.62
CA LYS A 12 -16.85 -30.09 3.44
C LYS A 12 -17.37 -30.67 4.75
N ASN A 13 -16.52 -30.67 5.78
CA ASN A 13 -16.85 -31.24 7.08
C ASN A 13 -17.66 -30.27 7.94
N ALA A 14 -18.44 -30.80 8.87
CA ALA A 14 -19.10 -29.98 9.88
C ALA A 14 -18.06 -29.30 10.78
N MET A 15 -18.29 -28.02 11.09
CA MET A 15 -17.48 -27.30 12.07
C MET A 15 -17.72 -27.86 13.48
N ASN A 16 -16.63 -28.05 14.23
CA ASN A 16 -16.66 -28.51 15.62
C ASN A 16 -15.53 -27.92 16.50
N VAL A 17 -14.70 -27.04 15.96
CA VAL A 17 -13.65 -26.32 16.69
C VAL A 17 -13.74 -24.83 16.35
N VAL A 18 -13.54 -23.98 17.37
CA VAL A 18 -13.36 -22.54 17.22
C VAL A 18 -11.95 -22.22 17.72
N GLU A 19 -11.11 -21.68 16.85
CA GLU A 19 -9.73 -21.31 17.16
C GLU A 19 -9.59 -19.78 17.10
N ALA A 20 -8.84 -19.20 18.03
CA ALA A 20 -8.65 -17.77 18.06
C ALA A 20 -7.83 -17.32 16.83
N SER A 21 -8.12 -16.13 16.32
CA SER A 21 -7.31 -15.44 15.31
C SER A 21 -6.75 -14.16 15.91
N ASP A 22 -5.89 -13.47 15.16
CA ASP A 22 -5.36 -12.16 15.56
C ASP A 22 -6.46 -11.08 15.51
N GLU A 23 -7.58 -11.35 14.85
CA GLU A 23 -8.80 -10.54 14.87
C GLU A 23 -9.81 -11.13 15.88
N PRO A 24 -9.89 -10.65 17.13
CA PRO A 24 -10.65 -11.31 18.19
C PRO A 24 -12.14 -11.46 17.89
N LYS A 25 -12.69 -10.64 16.99
CA LYS A 25 -14.10 -10.68 16.58
C LYS A 25 -14.38 -11.69 15.47
N GLN A 26 -13.36 -12.29 14.87
CA GLN A 26 -13.50 -13.20 13.74
C GLN A 26 -12.60 -14.43 13.89
N PRO A 27 -12.91 -15.34 14.83
CA PRO A 27 -12.15 -16.58 15.04
C PRO A 27 -12.29 -17.54 13.85
N TYR A 28 -11.39 -18.53 13.76
CA TYR A 28 -11.49 -19.59 12.77
C TYR A 28 -12.54 -20.63 13.16
N HIS A 29 -13.40 -21.00 12.21
CA HIS A 29 -14.44 -22.00 12.40
C HIS A 29 -14.11 -23.29 11.65
N LEU A 30 -13.53 -24.27 12.35
CA LEU A 30 -12.85 -25.42 11.76
C LEU A 30 -13.47 -26.76 12.13
N CYS A 31 -13.19 -27.77 11.30
CA CYS A 31 -13.29 -29.16 11.73
C CYS A 31 -11.96 -29.58 12.34
N HIS A 32 -11.99 -30.53 13.27
CA HIS A 32 -10.80 -30.99 13.99
C HIS A 32 -9.59 -31.31 13.09
N PRO A 33 -9.71 -32.05 11.95
CA PRO A 33 -8.56 -32.28 11.07
C PRO A 33 -7.97 -31.02 10.43
N CYS A 34 -8.79 -30.01 10.12
CA CYS A 34 -8.27 -28.75 9.57
C CYS A 34 -7.63 -27.88 10.65
N HIS A 35 -8.14 -27.96 11.88
CA HIS A 35 -7.56 -27.29 13.04
C HIS A 35 -6.16 -27.82 13.35
N GLU A 36 -5.97 -29.15 13.37
CA GLU A 36 -4.65 -29.76 13.54
C GLU A 36 -3.68 -29.32 12.45
N ARG A 37 -4.12 -29.28 11.18
CA ARG A 37 -3.29 -28.78 10.07
C ARG A 37 -2.96 -27.30 10.18
N LEU A 38 -3.89 -26.46 10.64
CA LEU A 38 -3.63 -25.04 10.86
C LEU A 38 -2.51 -24.85 11.90
N LEU A 39 -2.61 -25.54 13.05
CA LEU A 39 -1.64 -25.39 14.15
C LEU A 39 -0.26 -26.00 13.86
N THR A 40 -0.17 -26.92 12.90
CA THR A 40 1.09 -27.54 12.44
C THR A 40 1.61 -26.94 11.13
N TYR A 41 1.02 -25.82 10.71
CA TYR A 41 1.38 -25.09 9.48
C TYR A 41 1.35 -25.96 8.21
N SER A 42 0.42 -26.91 8.16
CA SER A 42 0.35 -27.96 7.15
C SER A 42 -0.97 -27.96 6.38
N LEU A 43 -1.66 -26.81 6.32
CA LEU A 43 -2.87 -26.68 5.51
C LEU A 43 -2.59 -27.07 4.06
N ARG A 44 -3.57 -27.73 3.43
CA ARG A 44 -3.53 -27.91 1.98
C ARG A 44 -3.78 -26.57 1.29
N PRO A 45 -3.27 -26.36 0.06
CA PRO A 45 -3.41 -25.09 -0.65
C PRO A 45 -4.85 -24.54 -0.69
N ILE A 46 -5.84 -25.38 -1.00
CA ILE A 46 -7.25 -24.97 -1.01
C ILE A 46 -7.78 -24.63 0.39
N GLU A 47 -7.27 -25.28 1.44
CA GLU A 47 -7.68 -25.03 2.82
C GLU A 47 -7.13 -23.69 3.31
N TRP A 48 -5.87 -23.41 2.99
CA TRP A 48 -5.27 -22.10 3.22
C TRP A 48 -6.02 -21.02 2.44
N TYR A 49 -6.30 -21.23 1.15
CA TYR A 49 -7.01 -20.27 0.30
C TYR A 49 -8.36 -19.89 0.90
N ASN A 50 -9.17 -20.88 1.29
CA ASN A 50 -10.49 -20.62 1.86
C ASN A 50 -10.42 -19.84 3.18
N LEU A 51 -9.40 -20.07 4.01
CA LEU A 51 -9.20 -19.28 5.23
C LEU A 51 -8.69 -17.87 4.91
N ALA A 52 -7.70 -17.73 4.01
CA ALA A 52 -7.12 -16.45 3.63
C ALA A 52 -8.15 -15.50 2.99
N VAL A 53 -9.13 -16.01 2.24
CA VAL A 53 -10.24 -15.22 1.69
C VAL A 53 -11.08 -14.54 2.78
N LEU A 54 -11.25 -15.21 3.93
CA LEU A 54 -12.08 -14.73 5.04
C LEU A 54 -11.28 -13.90 6.04
N HIS A 55 -10.06 -14.35 6.31
CA HIS A 55 -9.25 -13.88 7.43
C HIS A 55 -8.01 -13.11 6.98
N SER A 56 -7.79 -12.89 5.68
CA SER A 56 -6.55 -12.35 5.12
C SER A 56 -5.33 -13.24 5.35
N PRO A 57 -4.43 -13.36 4.36
CA PRO A 57 -3.21 -14.14 4.56
C PRO A 57 -2.22 -13.43 5.50
N LYS A 58 -2.47 -12.18 5.92
CA LYS A 58 -1.63 -11.43 6.87
C LYS A 58 -1.80 -11.87 8.34
N GLN A 59 -2.75 -12.75 8.63
CA GLN A 59 -2.87 -13.37 9.96
C GLN A 59 -1.68 -14.28 10.22
N PHE A 60 -1.20 -14.32 11.47
CA PHE A 60 -0.03 -15.08 11.87
C PHE A 60 -0.06 -16.53 11.38
N LEU A 61 -1.17 -17.24 11.61
CA LEU A 61 -1.32 -18.66 11.21
C LEU A 61 -1.48 -18.89 9.70
N LEU A 62 -1.58 -17.83 8.89
CA LEU A 62 -1.72 -17.89 7.43
C LEU A 62 -0.58 -17.16 6.69
N HIS A 63 0.38 -16.62 7.45
CA HIS A 63 1.41 -15.69 7.00
C HIS A 63 2.42 -16.30 6.02
N ASP A 64 3.14 -15.43 5.30
CA ASP A 64 4.13 -15.81 4.28
C ASP A 64 5.36 -16.54 4.85
N ASP A 65 5.57 -16.44 6.16
CA ASP A 65 6.54 -17.25 6.91
C ASP A 65 6.25 -18.76 6.80
N PHE A 66 4.99 -19.14 6.61
CA PHE A 66 4.54 -20.53 6.59
C PHE A 66 4.04 -20.99 5.22
N TYR A 67 3.41 -20.09 4.46
CA TYR A 67 2.72 -20.42 3.21
C TYR A 67 3.16 -19.54 2.04
N GLY A 68 3.20 -20.13 0.85
CA GLY A 68 3.29 -19.39 -0.41
C GLY A 68 1.96 -18.72 -0.75
N GLU A 69 2.00 -17.81 -1.72
CA GLU A 69 0.75 -17.20 -2.22
C GLU A 69 -0.18 -18.22 -2.90
N ASP A 70 0.32 -19.36 -3.34
CA ASP A 70 -0.49 -20.47 -3.85
C ASP A 70 -1.02 -21.37 -2.72
N GLY A 71 -0.75 -21.03 -1.45
CA GLY A 71 -1.11 -21.82 -0.27
C GLY A 71 -0.19 -23.01 -0.01
N GLN A 72 0.93 -23.14 -0.73
CA GLN A 72 1.90 -24.20 -0.46
C GLN A 72 2.60 -23.97 0.88
N ALA A 73 2.49 -24.92 1.80
CA ALA A 73 3.21 -24.87 3.08
C ALA A 73 4.71 -25.16 2.90
N PHE A 74 5.57 -24.36 3.52
CA PHE A 74 7.04 -24.52 3.47
C PHE A 74 7.64 -25.12 4.74
N LEU A 75 7.00 -24.89 5.89
CA LEU A 75 7.50 -25.29 7.22
C LEU A 75 6.59 -26.33 7.90
N ALA A 76 5.79 -27.06 7.11
CA ALA A 76 4.87 -28.05 7.64
C ALA A 76 5.61 -29.07 8.53
N GLU A 77 5.14 -29.23 9.76
CA GLU A 77 5.69 -30.25 10.67
C GLU A 77 5.34 -31.67 10.18
N ASP A 78 4.23 -31.79 9.43
CA ASP A 78 3.73 -33.03 8.87
C ASP A 78 3.70 -33.02 7.33
N ASN A 79 4.06 -34.15 6.72
CA ASN A 79 3.94 -34.36 5.28
C ASN A 79 2.47 -34.54 4.88
N VAL A 80 1.88 -33.52 4.25
CA VAL A 80 0.52 -33.59 3.73
C VAL A 80 0.53 -33.93 2.24
N VAL A 81 -0.18 -35.00 1.87
CA VAL A 81 -0.32 -35.40 0.46
C VAL A 81 -1.31 -34.45 -0.21
N VAL A 82 -0.80 -33.58 -1.09
CA VAL A 82 -1.62 -32.68 -1.91
C VAL A 82 -1.97 -33.38 -3.22
N ILE A 83 -3.27 -33.48 -3.51
CA ILE A 83 -3.77 -33.91 -4.82
C ILE A 83 -4.28 -32.69 -5.60
N LYS A 84 -4.50 -32.85 -6.91
CA LYS A 84 -4.93 -31.75 -7.78
C LYS A 84 -6.19 -31.00 -7.30
N SER A 85 -7.14 -31.69 -6.67
CA SER A 85 -8.36 -31.05 -6.13
C SER A 85 -8.12 -30.22 -4.87
N ASP A 86 -6.90 -30.29 -4.32
CA ASP A 86 -6.49 -29.56 -3.13
C ASP A 86 -5.61 -28.34 -3.49
N GLU A 87 -5.40 -28.05 -4.77
CA GLU A 87 -4.70 -26.84 -5.26
C GLU A 87 -5.57 -25.59 -5.06
N ALA A 88 -4.93 -24.46 -4.74
CA ALA A 88 -5.61 -23.16 -4.72
C ALA A 88 -5.94 -22.70 -6.15
N PRO A 89 -7.00 -21.88 -6.34
CA PRO A 89 -7.31 -21.30 -7.64
C PRO A 89 -6.17 -20.44 -8.18
N THR A 90 -5.97 -20.47 -9.50
CA THR A 90 -5.04 -19.58 -10.20
C THR A 90 -5.79 -18.38 -10.79
N LEU A 91 -5.09 -17.26 -11.03
CA LEU A 91 -5.68 -16.09 -11.70
C LEU A 91 -6.38 -16.48 -13.02
N GLN A 92 -5.76 -17.35 -13.83
CA GLN A 92 -6.33 -17.81 -15.09
C GLN A 92 -7.66 -18.56 -14.91
N ALA A 93 -7.84 -19.27 -13.80
CA ALA A 93 -9.07 -19.99 -13.50
C ALA A 93 -10.20 -19.05 -13.03
N VAL A 94 -9.86 -17.99 -12.29
CA VAL A 94 -10.85 -17.11 -11.65
C VAL A 94 -11.15 -15.83 -12.41
N ARG A 95 -10.29 -15.41 -13.36
CA ARG A 95 -10.35 -14.06 -13.98
C ARG A 95 -11.69 -13.68 -14.63
N TYR A 96 -12.53 -14.66 -14.97
CA TYR A 96 -13.83 -14.44 -15.62
C TYR A 96 -15.03 -14.52 -14.67
N ASP A 97 -14.80 -14.87 -13.40
CA ASP A 97 -15.81 -14.87 -12.34
C ASP A 97 -15.46 -13.80 -11.30
N LEU A 98 -16.25 -12.73 -11.24
CA LEU A 98 -15.93 -11.56 -10.41
C LEU A 98 -15.83 -11.93 -8.92
N ALA A 99 -16.72 -12.78 -8.42
CA ALA A 99 -16.70 -13.20 -7.01
C ALA A 99 -15.40 -13.96 -6.69
N SER A 100 -15.06 -14.96 -7.50
CA SER A 100 -13.81 -15.73 -7.33
C SER A 100 -12.56 -14.86 -7.54
N LEU A 101 -12.60 -13.86 -8.42
CA LEU A 101 -11.49 -12.93 -8.63
C LEU A 101 -11.29 -11.98 -7.45
N LEU A 102 -12.38 -11.52 -6.80
CA LEU A 102 -12.29 -10.75 -5.57
C LEU A 102 -11.70 -11.59 -4.44
N ASP A 103 -12.16 -12.83 -4.27
CA ASP A 103 -11.60 -13.77 -3.31
C ASP A 103 -10.10 -14.00 -3.56
N PHE A 104 -9.74 -14.28 -4.81
CA PHE A 104 -8.35 -14.45 -5.22
C PHE A 104 -7.51 -13.21 -4.90
N SER A 105 -8.06 -12.02 -5.17
CA SER A 105 -7.38 -10.77 -4.85
C SER A 105 -7.03 -10.71 -3.37
N ILE A 106 -7.94 -11.04 -2.44
CA ILE A 106 -7.70 -10.98 -0.97
C ILE A 106 -6.51 -11.87 -0.56
N THR A 107 -6.32 -13.01 -1.22
CA THR A 107 -5.23 -13.95 -0.89
C THR A 107 -3.84 -13.49 -1.36
N ARG A 108 -3.73 -12.40 -2.14
CA ARG A 108 -2.43 -11.86 -2.58
C ARG A 108 -1.81 -10.98 -1.50
N TRP A 109 -0.48 -11.04 -1.36
CA TRP A 109 0.25 -10.15 -0.44
C TRP A 109 0.07 -8.68 -0.82
N PHE A 110 0.11 -8.40 -2.13
CA PHE A 110 -0.13 -7.09 -2.72
C PHE A 110 -1.18 -7.20 -3.83
N LEU A 111 -1.88 -6.11 -4.12
CA LEU A 111 -2.74 -6.03 -5.29
C LEU A 111 -1.87 -5.77 -6.54
N GLU A 112 -1.51 -6.84 -7.25
CA GLU A 112 -0.59 -6.79 -8.40
C GLU A 112 -1.29 -6.34 -9.69
N ASP A 113 -0.48 -5.85 -10.65
CA ASP A 113 -0.96 -5.27 -11.92
C ASP A 113 -1.80 -6.26 -12.74
N ASP A 114 -1.46 -7.55 -12.74
CA ASP A 114 -2.20 -8.58 -13.49
C ASP A 114 -3.60 -8.85 -12.90
N VAL A 115 -3.74 -8.81 -11.57
CA VAL A 115 -5.03 -8.88 -10.88
C VAL A 115 -5.85 -7.62 -11.14
N ILE A 116 -5.22 -6.44 -11.08
CA ILE A 116 -5.86 -5.15 -11.41
C ILE A 116 -6.38 -5.18 -12.85
N ASP A 117 -5.56 -5.63 -13.80
CA ASP A 117 -5.91 -5.72 -15.21
C ASP A 117 -7.04 -6.71 -15.46
N ALA A 118 -7.05 -7.84 -14.73
CA ALA A 118 -8.15 -8.80 -14.78
C ALA A 118 -9.45 -8.22 -14.23
N LEU A 119 -9.41 -7.51 -13.09
CA LEU A 119 -10.57 -6.83 -12.51
C LEU A 119 -11.14 -5.79 -13.48
N LYS A 120 -10.29 -5.01 -14.15
CA LYS A 120 -10.68 -4.00 -15.16
C LYS A 120 -11.38 -4.59 -16.40
N GLN A 121 -11.35 -5.91 -16.62
CA GLN A 121 -12.12 -6.55 -17.70
C GLN A 121 -13.60 -6.74 -17.36
N HIS A 122 -13.99 -6.59 -16.09
CA HIS A 122 -15.39 -6.71 -15.67
C HIS A 122 -16.13 -5.39 -15.80
N ASP A 123 -17.46 -5.46 -15.73
CA ASP A 123 -18.32 -4.28 -15.72
C ASP A 123 -18.07 -3.44 -14.46
N GLN A 124 -17.79 -2.15 -14.63
CA GLN A 124 -17.39 -1.25 -13.54
C GLN A 124 -18.46 -1.13 -12.45
N GLN A 125 -19.75 -1.14 -12.79
CA GLN A 125 -20.83 -1.07 -11.81
C GLN A 125 -20.91 -2.36 -11.01
N LYS A 126 -20.79 -3.52 -11.66
CA LYS A 126 -20.76 -4.81 -10.96
C LYS A 126 -19.58 -4.95 -10.02
N ILE A 127 -18.40 -4.44 -10.40
CA ILE A 127 -17.23 -4.41 -9.51
C ILE A 127 -17.55 -3.54 -8.29
N PHE A 128 -18.05 -2.32 -8.50
CA PHE A 128 -18.39 -1.41 -7.40
C PHE A 128 -19.40 -2.05 -6.42
N ASP A 129 -20.49 -2.63 -6.94
CA ASP A 129 -21.51 -3.28 -6.11
C ASP A 129 -20.92 -4.45 -5.31
N ALA A 130 -20.07 -5.27 -5.93
CA ALA A 130 -19.44 -6.42 -5.27
C ALA A 130 -18.41 -6.01 -4.23
N VAL A 131 -17.58 -4.99 -4.52
CA VAL A 131 -16.60 -4.42 -3.58
C VAL A 131 -17.29 -3.83 -2.36
N GLN A 132 -18.37 -3.05 -2.57
CA GLN A 132 -19.14 -2.46 -1.49
C GLN A 132 -19.82 -3.53 -0.63
N SER A 133 -20.49 -4.51 -1.25
CA SER A 133 -21.12 -5.63 -0.53
C SER A 133 -20.09 -6.40 0.31
N ARG A 134 -18.92 -6.71 -0.26
CA ARG A 134 -17.86 -7.43 0.44
C ARG A 134 -17.27 -6.63 1.60
N PHE A 135 -17.13 -5.31 1.46
CA PHE A 135 -16.69 -4.42 2.52
C PHE A 135 -17.69 -4.40 3.69
N ASP A 136 -18.99 -4.34 3.39
CA ASP A 136 -20.05 -4.25 4.40
C ASP A 136 -20.32 -5.57 5.13
N GLU A 137 -20.12 -6.71 4.45
CA GLU A 137 -20.39 -8.05 4.99
C GLU A 137 -19.31 -8.57 5.95
N THR A 138 -18.09 -8.03 5.87
CA THR A 138 -16.95 -8.50 6.67
C THR A 138 -16.66 -7.57 7.84
N HIS A 139 -16.13 -8.13 8.92
CA HIS A 139 -15.53 -7.36 10.01
C HIS A 139 -14.00 -7.35 9.94
N HIS A 140 -13.40 -8.14 9.04
CA HIS A 140 -11.96 -8.27 8.93
C HIS A 140 -11.33 -7.03 8.30
N VAL A 141 -10.48 -6.34 9.07
CA VAL A 141 -9.83 -5.08 8.69
C VAL A 141 -9.05 -5.22 7.39
N GLU A 142 -8.21 -6.25 7.26
CA GLU A 142 -7.40 -6.42 6.04
C GLU A 142 -8.24 -6.73 4.79
N VAL A 143 -9.39 -7.39 4.94
CA VAL A 143 -10.30 -7.65 3.82
C VAL A 143 -10.96 -6.33 3.39
N LYS A 144 -11.37 -5.51 4.36
CA LYS A 144 -11.86 -4.15 4.12
C LYS A 144 -10.83 -3.27 3.42
N SER A 145 -9.59 -3.28 3.91
CA SER A 145 -8.45 -2.57 3.31
C SER A 145 -8.27 -2.98 1.84
N ARG A 146 -8.33 -4.29 1.52
CA ARG A 146 -8.24 -4.76 0.13
C ARG A 146 -9.38 -4.23 -0.74
N MET A 147 -10.61 -4.12 -0.22
CA MET A 147 -11.73 -3.54 -0.99
C MET A 147 -11.49 -2.05 -1.30
N ILE A 148 -10.91 -1.31 -0.36
CA ILE A 148 -10.52 0.10 -0.58
C ILE A 148 -9.35 0.21 -1.57
N GLU A 149 -8.36 -0.71 -1.52
CA GLU A 149 -7.27 -0.78 -2.50
C GLU A 149 -7.80 -1.02 -3.93
N ILE A 150 -8.70 -1.99 -4.11
CA ILE A 150 -9.38 -2.24 -5.40
C ILE A 150 -10.12 -0.98 -5.86
N THR A 151 -10.75 -0.26 -4.94
CA THR A 151 -11.41 1.01 -5.26
C THR A 151 -10.43 2.02 -5.83
N ALA A 152 -9.25 2.14 -5.22
CA ALA A 152 -8.23 3.06 -5.66
C ALA A 152 -7.64 2.72 -7.04
N ASP A 153 -7.35 1.43 -7.29
CA ASP A 153 -6.56 1.00 -8.44
C ASP A 153 -7.40 0.49 -9.64
N VAL A 154 -8.68 0.17 -9.39
CA VAL A 154 -9.63 -0.35 -10.41
C VAL A 154 -10.75 0.63 -10.72
N LEU A 155 -11.46 1.14 -9.71
CA LEU A 155 -12.71 1.90 -9.90
C LEU A 155 -12.47 3.40 -10.18
N GLY A 156 -11.53 4.01 -9.44
CA GLY A 156 -11.22 5.43 -9.56
C GLY A 156 -12.47 6.32 -9.39
N THR A 157 -12.68 7.26 -10.31
CA THR A 157 -13.72 8.29 -10.16
C THR A 157 -15.15 7.79 -10.07
N SER A 158 -15.46 6.55 -10.50
CA SER A 158 -16.81 5.98 -10.33
C SER A 158 -17.17 5.76 -8.86
N ALA A 159 -16.18 5.57 -7.98
CA ALA A 159 -16.39 5.34 -6.56
C ALA A 159 -16.39 6.63 -5.71
N ALA A 160 -16.36 7.81 -6.34
CA ALA A 160 -16.22 9.10 -5.64
C ALA A 160 -17.28 9.34 -4.56
N GLY A 161 -18.52 8.88 -4.76
CA GLY A 161 -19.59 8.98 -3.75
C GLY A 161 -19.24 8.20 -2.49
N TRP A 162 -18.94 6.91 -2.67
CA TRP A 162 -18.61 6.00 -1.57
C TRP A 162 -17.31 6.39 -0.84
N VAL A 163 -16.29 6.84 -1.57
CA VAL A 163 -15.04 7.32 -0.95
C VAL A 163 -15.29 8.53 -0.03
N ARG A 164 -16.22 9.44 -0.38
CA ARG A 164 -16.61 10.53 0.53
C ARG A 164 -17.28 10.00 1.79
N GLU A 165 -18.22 9.05 1.64
CA GLU A 165 -18.91 8.43 2.76
C GLU A 165 -17.93 7.74 3.72
N LEU A 166 -16.94 7.02 3.20
CA LEU A 166 -15.90 6.38 4.01
C LEU A 166 -14.98 7.42 4.69
N LEU A 167 -14.64 8.52 4.02
CA LEU A 167 -13.81 9.58 4.61
C LEU A 167 -14.53 10.33 5.73
N ASP A 168 -15.86 10.43 5.66
CA ASP A 168 -16.71 11.05 6.69
C ASP A 168 -16.86 10.14 7.92
N GLN A 169 -16.50 8.87 7.83
CA GLN A 169 -16.40 7.97 8.98
C GLN A 169 -15.11 8.24 9.77
N ASP A 170 -15.22 8.17 11.10
CA ASP A 170 -14.11 8.39 12.03
C ASP A 170 -13.36 7.08 12.30
N ASP A 171 -12.82 6.50 11.22
CA ASP A 171 -12.02 5.29 11.29
C ASP A 171 -10.58 5.60 10.85
N GLU A 172 -9.66 5.65 11.82
CA GLU A 172 -8.25 5.90 11.58
C GLU A 172 -7.52 4.67 11.01
N GLU A 173 -8.09 3.48 11.16
CA GLU A 173 -7.48 2.21 10.75
C GLU A 173 -7.29 2.15 9.22
N PHE A 174 -8.21 2.77 8.48
CA PHE A 174 -8.18 2.79 7.02
C PHE A 174 -7.48 4.00 6.41
N LEU A 175 -6.74 4.81 7.18
CA LEU A 175 -6.12 6.04 6.69
C LEU A 175 -5.31 5.83 5.40
N TYR A 176 -4.48 4.77 5.35
CA TYR A 176 -3.61 4.49 4.20
C TYR A 176 -4.40 4.09 2.94
N PRO A 177 -5.21 3.02 2.93
CA PRO A 177 -5.95 2.67 1.73
C PRO A 177 -6.96 3.78 1.33
N LEU A 178 -7.59 4.48 2.29
CA LEU A 178 -8.49 5.60 2.00
C LEU A 178 -7.78 6.78 1.34
N SER A 179 -6.53 7.06 1.71
CA SER A 179 -5.75 8.11 1.05
C SER A 179 -5.51 7.81 -0.44
N TRP A 180 -5.31 6.53 -0.79
CA TRP A 180 -5.12 6.10 -2.16
C TRP A 180 -6.42 6.16 -2.95
N ALA A 181 -7.53 5.75 -2.34
CA ALA A 181 -8.86 5.87 -2.92
C ALA A 181 -9.25 7.34 -3.12
N ALA A 182 -8.93 8.23 -2.16
CA ALA A 182 -9.16 9.66 -2.28
C ALA A 182 -8.36 10.28 -3.44
N ALA A 183 -7.08 9.93 -3.58
CA ALA A 183 -6.22 10.46 -4.63
C ALA A 183 -6.66 10.05 -6.05
N SER A 184 -7.29 8.88 -6.20
CA SER A 184 -7.75 8.34 -7.48
C SER A 184 -9.21 8.68 -7.81
N SER A 185 -10.05 8.85 -6.79
CA SER A 185 -11.50 8.96 -6.96
C SER A 185 -12.04 10.38 -6.81
N LEU A 186 -11.35 11.26 -6.09
CA LEU A 186 -11.82 12.62 -5.81
C LEU A 186 -11.04 13.69 -6.59
N PRO A 187 -11.61 14.89 -6.77
CA PRO A 187 -10.84 16.06 -7.17
C PRO A 187 -9.65 16.27 -6.23
N VAL A 188 -8.48 16.59 -6.81
CA VAL A 188 -7.20 16.62 -6.07
C VAL A 188 -7.27 17.50 -4.83
N ASP A 189 -7.82 18.71 -4.94
CA ASP A 189 -7.90 19.64 -3.80
C ASP A 189 -8.84 19.14 -2.69
N GLU A 190 -9.98 18.53 -3.06
CA GLU A 190 -10.93 17.95 -2.12
C GLU A 190 -10.29 16.78 -1.36
N GLY A 191 -9.76 15.79 -2.10
CA GLY A 191 -9.16 14.61 -1.51
C GLY A 191 -7.95 14.96 -0.65
N LEU A 192 -7.07 15.85 -1.13
CA LEU A 192 -5.87 16.27 -0.41
C LEU A 192 -6.24 16.95 0.91
N GLN A 193 -7.20 17.89 0.90
CA GLN A 193 -7.61 18.59 2.11
C GLN A 193 -8.13 17.62 3.17
N ARG A 194 -8.98 16.66 2.77
CA ARG A 194 -9.54 15.66 3.69
C ARG A 194 -8.46 14.77 4.32
N ILE A 195 -7.49 14.32 3.52
CA ILE A 195 -6.38 13.49 4.03
C ILE A 195 -5.42 14.29 4.91
N LEU A 196 -5.15 15.55 4.58
CA LEU A 196 -4.34 16.44 5.44
C LEU A 196 -5.01 16.68 6.79
N GLU A 197 -6.34 16.73 6.87
CA GLU A 197 -7.06 16.83 8.13
C GLU A 197 -6.86 15.57 8.98
N LYS A 198 -7.05 14.37 8.40
CA LYS A 198 -6.81 13.10 9.11
C LYS A 198 -5.35 12.95 9.54
N LEU A 199 -4.37 13.41 8.76
CA LEU A 199 -2.95 13.37 9.14
C LEU A 199 -2.60 14.22 10.39
N LYS A 200 -3.49 15.11 10.86
CA LYS A 200 -3.25 15.87 12.09
C LYS A 200 -3.33 15.02 13.35
N SER A 201 -4.08 13.91 13.35
CA SER A 201 -4.14 12.99 14.49
C SER A 201 -2.92 12.08 14.56
N VAL A 202 -2.17 11.92 13.47
CA VAL A 202 -0.94 11.14 13.43
C VAL A 202 0.16 11.80 14.26
N SER A 203 0.80 10.99 15.10
CA SER A 203 1.90 11.41 15.98
C SER A 203 3.04 12.04 15.18
N GLU A 204 3.75 13.00 15.80
CA GLU A 204 4.88 13.68 15.13
C GLU A 204 5.98 12.71 14.66
N LYS A 205 6.17 11.62 15.41
CA LYS A 205 7.16 10.57 15.11
C LYS A 205 6.79 9.76 13.86
N GLU A 206 5.51 9.45 13.67
CA GLU A 206 5.04 8.61 12.55
C GLU A 206 4.65 9.44 11.32
N ARG A 207 4.44 10.75 11.51
CA ARG A 207 3.99 11.67 10.47
C ARG A 207 4.80 11.61 9.17
N PRO A 208 6.15 11.54 9.16
CA PRO A 208 6.89 11.48 7.89
C PRO A 208 6.52 10.25 7.05
N ILE A 209 6.40 9.09 7.70
CA ILE A 209 6.04 7.83 7.05
C ILE A 209 4.59 7.89 6.56
N ALA A 210 3.66 8.27 7.45
CA ALA A 210 2.24 8.37 7.12
C ALA A 210 2.01 9.39 5.99
N ALA A 211 2.67 10.54 6.01
CA ALA A 211 2.57 11.55 4.97
C ALA A 211 3.07 11.03 3.62
N PHE A 212 4.19 10.31 3.58
CA PHE A 212 4.66 9.70 2.33
C PHE A 212 3.66 8.68 1.79
N ILE A 213 3.20 7.74 2.62
CA ILE A 213 2.23 6.72 2.23
C ILE A 213 0.93 7.35 1.75
N CYS A 214 0.44 8.39 2.44
CA CYS A 214 -0.86 8.98 2.15
C CYS A 214 -0.87 9.96 0.97
N LEU A 215 0.20 10.73 0.81
CA LEU A 215 0.18 11.90 -0.06
C LEU A 215 0.86 11.69 -1.41
N HIS A 216 1.67 10.64 -1.58
CA HIS A 216 2.47 10.45 -2.78
C HIS A 216 1.64 10.37 -4.08
N ARG A 217 0.43 9.78 -4.03
CA ARG A 217 -0.44 9.61 -5.21
C ARG A 217 -1.10 10.92 -5.69
N PHE A 218 -1.25 11.92 -4.83
CA PHE A 218 -1.84 13.21 -5.20
C PHE A 218 -0.92 14.06 -6.09
N ARG A 219 0.40 13.90 -5.94
CA ARG A 219 1.44 14.57 -6.77
C ARG A 219 1.28 16.10 -6.90
N SER A 220 0.74 16.74 -5.86
CA SER A 220 0.41 18.17 -5.87
C SER A 220 1.50 19.03 -5.24
N HIS A 221 1.76 20.22 -5.82
CA HIS A 221 2.68 21.19 -5.22
C HIS A 221 2.16 21.73 -3.87
N ASN A 222 0.85 21.66 -3.62
CA ASN A 222 0.23 22.09 -2.35
C ASN A 222 0.77 21.27 -1.17
N ILE A 223 1.20 20.03 -1.41
CA ILE A 223 1.82 19.17 -0.40
C ILE A 223 3.16 19.76 0.04
N LEU A 224 3.94 20.30 -0.90
CA LEU A 224 5.22 20.93 -0.59
C LEU A 224 5.02 22.18 0.27
N ASP A 225 3.95 22.95 0.05
CA ASP A 225 3.60 24.11 0.89
C ASP A 225 3.22 23.67 2.31
N TRP A 226 2.40 22.64 2.43
CA TRP A 226 2.05 22.04 3.72
C TRP A 226 3.29 21.51 4.47
N MET A 227 4.20 20.83 3.78
CA MET A 227 5.45 20.31 4.34
C MET A 227 6.29 21.40 5.02
N GLU A 228 6.29 22.63 4.50
CA GLU A 228 7.05 23.73 5.11
C GLU A 228 6.58 24.08 6.53
N SER A 229 5.32 23.78 6.85
CA SER A 229 4.73 23.98 8.18
C SER A 229 4.70 22.71 9.03
N ALA A 230 4.60 21.53 8.40
CA ALA A 230 4.44 20.25 9.09
C ALA A 230 5.77 19.59 9.49
N CYS A 231 6.85 19.90 8.79
CA CYS A 231 8.17 19.30 9.00
C CYS A 231 8.94 20.03 10.11
N THR A 232 9.06 19.38 11.27
CA THR A 232 9.80 19.90 12.43
C THR A 232 11.23 19.36 12.51
N HIS A 233 11.50 18.19 11.92
CA HIS A 233 12.79 17.51 11.95
C HIS A 233 13.05 16.77 10.64
N PHE A 234 14.30 16.39 10.41
CA PHE A 234 14.69 15.66 9.21
C PHE A 234 14.29 14.17 9.31
N ASP A 235 13.64 13.68 8.26
CA ASP A 235 13.36 12.28 7.99
C ASP A 235 13.43 12.05 6.47
N ASP A 236 13.86 10.88 6.01
CA ASP A 236 14.07 10.62 4.59
C ASP A 236 12.76 10.46 3.80
N HIS A 237 11.64 10.15 4.47
CA HIS A 237 10.31 10.09 3.87
C HIS A 237 9.87 11.46 3.34
N TRP A 238 10.30 12.56 3.97
CA TRP A 238 10.05 13.90 3.44
C TRP A 238 10.69 14.12 2.07
N GLY A 239 11.93 13.67 1.90
CA GLY A 239 12.62 13.76 0.60
C GLY A 239 11.98 12.88 -0.47
N ARG A 240 11.46 11.70 -0.09
CA ARG A 240 10.72 10.80 -1.01
C ARG A 240 9.40 11.43 -1.45
N LEU A 241 8.63 11.98 -0.50
CA LEU A 241 7.36 12.65 -0.79
C LEU A 241 7.56 13.89 -1.66
N ALA A 242 8.53 14.73 -1.32
CA ALA A 242 8.80 15.93 -2.10
C ALA A 242 9.22 15.63 -3.54
N ALA A 243 9.94 14.53 -3.77
CA ALA A 243 10.35 14.12 -5.12
C ALA A 243 9.15 13.87 -6.04
N VAL A 244 8.09 13.23 -5.52
CA VAL A 244 6.91 12.86 -6.32
C VAL A 244 5.86 13.97 -6.44
N CYS A 245 6.01 15.05 -5.67
CA CYS A 245 5.07 16.19 -5.61
C CYS A 245 5.46 17.37 -6.51
N CYS A 246 6.03 17.09 -7.68
CA CYS A 246 6.40 18.07 -8.71
C CYS A 246 7.32 19.20 -8.19
N PRO A 247 8.48 18.87 -7.59
CA PRO A 247 9.39 19.86 -7.02
C PRO A 247 9.98 20.76 -8.11
N THR A 248 10.15 22.04 -7.81
CA THR A 248 10.79 23.01 -8.71
C THR A 248 12.20 23.34 -8.24
N TRP A 249 13.07 23.73 -9.17
CA TRP A 249 14.42 24.14 -8.85
C TRP A 249 14.47 25.36 -7.92
N GLU A 250 13.59 26.35 -8.12
CA GLU A 250 13.47 27.51 -7.22
C GLU A 250 13.17 27.09 -5.77
N ARG A 251 12.29 26.10 -5.58
CA ARG A 251 11.99 25.57 -4.25
C ARG A 251 13.18 24.83 -3.65
N MET A 252 13.92 24.05 -4.45
CA MET A 252 15.14 23.39 -3.98
C MET A 252 16.19 24.41 -3.52
N LYS A 253 16.40 25.49 -4.27
CA LYS A 253 17.29 26.60 -3.86
C LYS A 253 16.84 27.22 -2.55
N SER A 254 15.56 27.57 -2.44
CA SER A 254 14.99 28.14 -1.21
C SER A 254 15.18 27.22 -0.01
N TRP A 255 14.97 25.91 -0.16
CA TRP A 255 15.16 24.94 0.90
C TRP A 255 16.64 24.75 1.29
N LEU A 256 17.57 24.79 0.33
CA LEU A 256 19.00 24.78 0.62
C LEU A 256 19.40 26.01 1.46
N ASP A 257 18.86 27.19 1.14
CA ASP A 257 19.14 28.45 1.85
C ASP A 257 18.47 28.54 3.23
N LYS A 258 17.30 27.92 3.42
CA LYS A 258 16.61 27.82 4.73
C LYS A 258 17.43 27.05 5.78
N GLY A 259 18.40 26.23 5.37
CA GLY A 259 19.16 25.37 6.27
C GLY A 259 18.34 24.16 6.76
N ARG A 260 18.79 23.52 7.84
CA ARG A 260 18.17 22.27 8.32
C ARG A 260 16.80 22.55 8.97
N PRO A 261 15.80 21.66 8.79
CA PRO A 261 15.89 20.37 8.09
C PRO A 261 15.74 20.45 6.56
N PHE A 262 15.21 21.56 6.01
CA PHE A 262 14.83 21.68 4.60
C PHE A 262 15.97 21.50 3.61
N SER A 263 17.18 21.93 3.95
CA SER A 263 18.34 21.74 3.08
C SER A 263 18.69 20.26 2.87
N LEU A 264 18.51 19.42 3.89
CA LEU A 264 18.67 17.97 3.77
C LEU A 264 17.52 17.34 2.98
N ILE A 265 16.30 17.85 3.17
CA ILE A 265 15.13 17.42 2.40
C ILE A 265 15.31 17.74 0.91
N ALA A 266 15.84 18.93 0.56
CA ALA A 266 16.13 19.30 -0.82
C ALA A 266 17.15 18.34 -1.47
N LEU A 267 18.24 18.03 -0.76
CA LEU A 267 19.24 17.06 -1.22
C LEU A 267 18.64 15.66 -1.41
N ASP A 268 17.81 15.20 -0.47
CA ASP A 268 17.14 13.90 -0.61
C ASP A 268 16.11 13.90 -1.73
N THR A 269 15.38 15.00 -1.93
CA THR A 269 14.43 15.18 -3.04
C THR A 269 15.12 15.03 -4.39
N MET A 270 16.20 15.79 -4.62
CA MET A 270 17.00 15.70 -5.84
C MET A 270 17.62 14.31 -6.02
N ALA A 271 18.14 13.70 -4.95
CA ALA A 271 18.74 12.38 -5.01
C ALA A 271 17.73 11.25 -5.31
N ASN A 272 16.46 11.42 -4.93
CA ASN A 272 15.35 10.50 -5.26
C ASN A 272 14.84 10.66 -6.70
N CYS A 273 15.21 11.75 -7.39
CA CYS A 273 14.96 11.91 -8.83
C CYS A 273 15.97 11.13 -9.70
N ALA A 274 17.10 10.69 -9.14
CA ALA A 274 18.08 9.87 -9.85
C ALA A 274 17.58 8.43 -10.05
N LYS A 275 18.00 7.77 -11.14
CA LYS A 275 17.71 6.34 -11.40
C LYS A 275 18.54 5.41 -10.50
N GLY A 276 17.99 4.23 -10.21
CA GLY A 276 18.77 3.07 -9.74
C GLY A 276 19.05 2.96 -8.25
N ASN A 277 18.43 3.78 -7.39
CA ASN A 277 18.54 3.66 -5.93
C ASN A 277 17.44 4.45 -5.21
N ARG A 278 16.18 4.17 -5.56
CA ARG A 278 14.98 4.76 -4.95
C ARG A 278 13.97 3.67 -4.61
N PRO A 279 13.12 3.87 -3.58
CA PRO A 279 12.03 2.94 -3.29
C PRO A 279 11.16 2.72 -4.52
N VAL A 280 10.60 1.51 -4.68
CA VAL A 280 9.76 1.11 -5.82
C VAL A 280 8.65 2.14 -6.09
N LEU A 281 7.98 2.59 -5.03
CA LEU A 281 6.93 3.62 -5.11
C LEU A 281 7.39 4.94 -5.71
N VAL A 282 8.66 5.33 -5.53
CA VAL A 282 9.21 6.56 -6.13
C VAL A 282 9.63 6.31 -7.59
N GLU A 283 10.18 5.13 -7.88
CA GLU A 283 10.61 4.74 -9.23
C GLU A 283 9.45 4.81 -10.24
N GLN A 284 8.26 4.35 -9.83
CA GLN A 284 7.04 4.34 -10.65
C GLN A 284 6.70 5.71 -11.25
N PHE A 285 7.03 6.81 -10.56
CA PHE A 285 6.73 8.17 -11.06
C PHE A 285 7.85 8.78 -11.88
N SER A 286 9.06 8.20 -11.86
CA SER A 286 10.26 8.76 -12.48
C SER A 286 10.41 10.28 -12.25
N PRO A 287 10.41 10.74 -10.98
CA PRO A 287 10.33 12.16 -10.66
C PRO A 287 11.53 12.95 -11.17
N LYS A 288 11.29 14.25 -11.40
CA LYS A 288 12.30 15.23 -11.81
C LYS A 288 12.10 16.56 -11.09
N ILE A 289 13.16 17.33 -11.03
CA ILE A 289 13.15 18.72 -10.59
C ILE A 289 12.82 19.61 -11.78
N LEU A 290 11.70 20.33 -11.70
CA LEU A 290 11.14 21.11 -12.79
C LEU A 290 11.75 22.51 -12.88
N ARG A 291 11.75 23.08 -14.10
CA ARG A 291 12.12 24.48 -14.39
C ARG A 291 13.55 24.81 -13.96
N THR A 292 14.48 23.92 -14.26
CA THR A 292 15.87 24.05 -13.79
C THR A 292 16.73 24.81 -14.79
N ASP A 293 17.43 25.86 -14.35
CA ASP A 293 18.61 26.33 -15.09
C ASP A 293 19.80 25.41 -14.79
N LYS A 294 20.08 24.48 -15.72
CA LYS A 294 21.14 23.48 -15.56
C LYS A 294 22.54 24.08 -15.40
N LYS A 295 22.73 25.36 -15.78
CA LYS A 295 24.03 26.04 -15.65
C LYS A 295 24.39 26.40 -14.22
N GLU A 296 23.40 26.62 -13.35
CA GLU A 296 23.64 27.01 -11.96
C GLU A 296 23.70 25.83 -10.99
N VAL A 297 23.14 24.67 -11.36
CA VAL A 297 23.05 23.48 -10.50
C VAL A 297 24.38 23.11 -9.85
N GLU A 298 25.43 22.98 -10.66
CA GLU A 298 26.73 22.51 -10.16
C GLU A 298 27.35 23.49 -9.19
N LYS A 299 27.34 24.77 -9.54
CA LYS A 299 27.86 25.83 -8.68
C LYS A 299 27.12 25.87 -7.34
N ILE A 300 25.79 25.89 -7.36
CA ILE A 300 24.96 26.00 -6.15
C ILE A 300 25.17 24.80 -5.22
N LEU A 301 25.25 23.58 -5.75
CA LEU A 301 25.46 22.38 -4.94
C LEU A 301 26.88 22.32 -4.34
N ILE A 302 27.90 22.75 -5.09
CA ILE A 302 29.27 22.84 -4.58
C ILE A 302 29.35 23.91 -3.48
N ASP A 303 28.78 25.10 -3.72
CA ASP A 303 28.74 26.19 -2.76
C ASP A 303 28.01 25.76 -1.47
N TYR A 304 26.92 25.00 -1.58
CA TYR A 304 26.22 24.43 -0.43
C TYR A 304 27.08 23.40 0.31
N HIS A 305 27.74 22.46 -0.39
CA HIS A 305 28.61 21.47 0.25
C HIS A 305 29.76 22.12 1.04
N GLN A 306 30.30 23.24 0.56
CA GLN A 306 31.32 23.99 1.29
C GLN A 306 30.77 24.59 2.60
N LYS A 307 29.49 24.97 2.64
CA LYS A 307 28.82 25.48 3.85
C LYS A 307 28.46 24.36 4.84
N ASP A 308 27.99 23.21 4.35
CA ASP A 308 27.67 22.02 5.16
C ASP A 308 28.48 20.80 4.68
N CYS A 309 29.66 20.63 5.27
CA CYS A 309 30.65 19.65 4.80
C CYS A 309 30.49 18.24 5.39
N VAL A 310 29.35 17.93 6.01
CA VAL A 310 29.13 16.61 6.62
C VAL A 310 29.10 15.49 5.57
N PRO A 311 29.48 14.24 5.93
CA PRO A 311 29.57 13.14 4.98
C PRO A 311 28.30 12.87 4.16
N ARG A 312 27.11 13.01 4.78
CA ARG A 312 25.82 12.85 4.10
C ARG A 312 25.65 13.87 2.97
N VAL A 313 25.96 15.14 3.21
CA VAL A 313 25.84 16.20 2.21
C VAL A 313 26.80 15.94 1.05
N LYS A 314 28.06 15.62 1.35
CA LYS A 314 29.05 15.26 0.33
C LYS A 314 28.54 14.14 -0.58
N MET A 315 28.08 13.03 0.02
CA MET A 315 27.56 11.88 -0.72
C MET A 315 26.36 12.24 -1.60
N LYS A 316 25.41 13.02 -1.07
CA LYS A 316 24.21 13.42 -1.80
C LYS A 316 24.54 14.36 -2.96
N VAL A 317 25.39 15.36 -2.73
CA VAL A 317 25.85 16.28 -3.79
C VAL A 317 26.56 15.52 -4.91
N SER A 318 27.50 14.63 -4.59
CA SER A 318 28.16 13.79 -5.60
C SER A 318 27.14 13.00 -6.43
N LYS A 319 26.21 12.29 -5.78
CA LYS A 319 25.17 11.52 -6.47
C LYS A 319 24.30 12.38 -7.39
N ILE A 320 23.92 13.58 -6.95
CA ILE A 320 23.11 14.51 -7.75
C ILE A 320 23.89 14.97 -8.97
N LEU A 321 25.17 15.34 -8.82
CA LEU A 321 26.00 15.82 -9.93
C LEU A 321 26.27 14.73 -10.97
N GLU A 322 26.51 13.49 -10.52
CA GLU A 322 26.66 12.32 -11.40
C GLU A 322 25.40 12.05 -12.24
N ASN A 323 24.22 12.38 -11.71
CA ASN A 323 22.92 12.08 -12.33
C ASN A 323 22.19 13.33 -12.83
N LYS A 324 22.86 14.49 -12.93
CA LYS A 324 22.20 15.79 -13.20
C LYS A 324 21.42 15.84 -14.52
N GLN A 325 21.81 15.04 -15.51
CA GLN A 325 21.11 14.98 -16.80
C GLN A 325 19.73 14.33 -16.70
N VAL A 326 19.52 13.47 -15.70
CA VAL A 326 18.27 12.74 -15.47
C VAL A 326 17.39 13.45 -14.42
N ILE A 327 18.02 14.05 -13.40
CA ILE A 327 17.33 14.68 -12.28
C ILE A 327 16.61 15.97 -12.68
N PHE A 328 17.24 16.80 -13.50
CA PHE A 328 16.79 18.17 -13.76
C PHE A 328 16.13 18.28 -15.13
N GLU A 329 14.90 18.79 -15.16
CA GLU A 329 14.16 19.15 -16.37
C GLU A 329 14.30 20.64 -16.69
#